data_AF-A0A7I0HRX7-F1
#
_entry.id   AF-A0A7I0HRX7-F1
#
_cell.length_a   1.000
_cell.length_b   1.000
_cell.length_c   1.000
_cell.angle_alpha   90.00
_cell.angle_beta   90.00
_cell.angle_gamma   90.00
#
_symmetry.space_group_name_H-M   'P 1'
#
loop_
_entity.id
_entity.type
_entity.pdbx_description
1 polymer ?
#
loop_
_entity_poly.entity_id
_entity_poly.type
_entity_poly.pdbx_seq_one_letter_code
_entity_poly.pdbx_strand_id
1 'polypeptide(L)'
;MSKDTEPIYNRIVQIVSKFDRRSFAIALIEQIRLLEEDRIPIEKMQIWNLLFLLKICVVHGGFNPRKQIKFMDILNLHNLCLELNSFVPAYESESNKQILNKIMRRFAFQQFGCQQELSLPEIERTIKLLKLSERTLEKNFSNDVNFSYKDFLKYVIIIYAWHQTHLDIPILDISDIKVAIEDKEIFDQITSYLSRDISYIQKDILQDAKARSKRLEIFDQSILYKYPIWEIKGAKYLISKHLFEKAMTRLPIEKAFIKNPAGISKAFETYTHSLLKRKFNSFLNEKEIEKRYQLKEGQKKADFLVFESLGKVTIECKAIYAPKLSKVDLKLEILISSYKESILKGLVQSIETHFYLDTVIFKNNFMLIVTLDDLNFSWFEEVYDEFIREGLERNYPGFEEKINNFNLSHIFILPISTFESIIYYICKENIEFASLLLKLIKYREEVGDSNYFDFADLFDSFMKKEHGENYKIEYEKNETELLFEEIRNSLTQALSHRK
;
A
#
# COMPACT_ATOMS: atom_id res chain seq x y z
N MET A 1 -20.98 -24.79 -7.44
CA MET A 1 -21.44 -24.08 -8.67
C MET A 1 -21.25 -22.57 -8.51
N SER A 2 -20.18 -21.99 -9.08
CA SER A 2 -19.99 -20.54 -9.07
C SER A 2 -21.01 -19.87 -9.99
N LYS A 3 -21.91 -19.04 -9.47
CA LYS A 3 -22.70 -18.14 -10.32
C LYS A 3 -21.72 -17.20 -11.05
N ASP A 4 -21.87 -17.11 -12.36
CA ASP A 4 -21.03 -16.27 -13.20
C ASP A 4 -21.27 -14.79 -12.90
N THR A 5 -20.21 -14.03 -12.66
CA THR A 5 -20.23 -12.57 -12.46
C THR A 5 -20.43 -11.80 -13.77
N GLU A 6 -20.14 -12.45 -14.91
CA GLU A 6 -20.16 -11.84 -16.23
C GLU A 6 -21.52 -11.25 -16.64
N PRO A 7 -22.69 -11.85 -16.34
CA PRO A 7 -23.99 -11.25 -16.64
C PRO A 7 -24.22 -9.89 -15.96
N ILE A 8 -23.88 -9.75 -14.68
CA ILE A 8 -24.05 -8.48 -13.94
C ILE A 8 -23.05 -7.44 -14.44
N TYR A 9 -21.80 -7.84 -14.66
CA TYR A 9 -20.78 -6.97 -15.25
C TYR A 9 -21.24 -6.43 -16.62
N ASN A 10 -21.72 -7.31 -17.50
CA ASN A 10 -22.23 -6.93 -18.82
C ASN A 10 -23.45 -6.01 -18.72
N ARG A 11 -24.34 -6.22 -17.73
CA ARG A 11 -25.48 -5.34 -17.47
C ARG A 11 -25.02 -3.93 -17.05
N ILE A 12 -24.01 -3.82 -16.19
CA ILE A 12 -23.41 -2.53 -15.80
C ILE A 12 -22.87 -1.83 -17.06
N VAL A 13 -22.04 -2.52 -17.86
CA VAL A 13 -21.47 -1.97 -19.11
C VAL A 13 -22.55 -1.49 -20.09
N GLN A 14 -23.62 -2.27 -20.27
CA GLN A 14 -24.75 -1.90 -21.13
C GLN A 14 -25.48 -0.64 -20.65
N ILE A 15 -25.59 -0.43 -19.33
CA ILE A 15 -26.19 0.78 -18.78
C ILE A 15 -25.24 1.96 -18.97
N VAL A 16 -23.96 1.80 -18.58
CA VAL A 16 -22.93 2.85 -18.64
C VAL A 16 -22.73 3.38 -20.07
N SER A 17 -22.74 2.50 -21.07
CA SER A 17 -22.57 2.89 -22.48
C SER A 17 -23.65 3.82 -23.04
N LYS A 18 -24.78 4.00 -22.34
CA LYS A 18 -25.85 4.92 -22.72
C LYS A 18 -25.60 6.36 -22.31
N PHE A 19 -24.69 6.58 -21.36
CA PHE A 19 -24.40 7.91 -20.78
C PHE A 19 -23.23 8.59 -21.47
N ASP A 20 -23.24 9.92 -21.40
CA ASP A 20 -22.11 10.75 -21.82
C ASP A 20 -20.94 10.51 -20.88
N ARG A 21 -19.80 10.07 -21.43
CA ARG A 21 -18.61 9.76 -20.64
C ARG A 21 -18.19 10.92 -19.73
N ARG A 22 -18.18 12.15 -20.26
CA ARG A 22 -17.68 13.33 -19.54
C ARG A 22 -18.63 13.72 -18.41
N SER A 23 -19.91 13.84 -18.71
CA SER A 23 -20.93 14.25 -17.74
C SER A 23 -21.16 13.17 -16.68
N PHE A 24 -21.03 11.89 -17.03
CA PHE A 24 -21.12 10.80 -16.05
C PHE A 24 -19.89 10.77 -15.14
N ALA A 25 -18.68 10.97 -15.66
CA ALA A 25 -17.48 11.08 -14.83
C ALA A 25 -17.58 12.23 -13.82
N ILE A 26 -18.02 13.42 -14.25
CA ILE A 26 -18.22 14.57 -13.35
C ILE A 26 -19.21 14.21 -12.23
N ALA A 27 -20.37 13.63 -12.57
CA ALA A 27 -21.37 13.26 -11.57
C ALA A 27 -20.83 12.22 -10.56
N LEU A 28 -20.01 11.26 -10.99
CA LEU A 28 -19.37 10.30 -10.09
C LEU A 28 -18.32 10.97 -9.16
N ILE A 29 -17.51 11.90 -9.68
CA ILE A 29 -16.53 12.66 -8.89
C ILE A 29 -17.25 13.48 -7.81
N GLU A 30 -18.35 14.13 -8.15
CA GLU A 30 -19.19 14.86 -7.19
C GLU A 30 -19.72 13.94 -6.08
N GLN A 31 -20.17 12.72 -6.41
CA GLN A 31 -20.64 11.77 -5.39
C GLN A 31 -19.50 11.25 -4.50
N ILE A 32 -18.30 11.00 -5.05
CA ILE A 32 -17.13 10.60 -4.27
C ILE A 32 -16.80 11.68 -3.25
N ARG A 33 -16.82 12.95 -3.64
CA ARG A 33 -16.55 14.07 -2.74
C ARG A 33 -17.57 14.17 -1.61
N LEU A 34 -18.86 14.07 -1.93
CA LEU A 34 -19.90 14.07 -0.90
C LEU A 34 -19.72 12.94 0.13
N LEU A 35 -19.18 11.79 -0.28
CA LEU A 35 -18.82 10.71 0.65
C LEU A 35 -17.55 11.02 1.45
N GLU A 36 -16.50 11.53 0.81
CA GLU A 36 -15.23 11.89 1.47
C GLU A 36 -15.36 13.03 2.48
N GLU A 37 -16.45 13.79 2.40
CA GLU A 37 -16.85 14.86 3.33
C GLU A 37 -17.89 14.41 4.37
N ASP A 38 -18.21 13.12 4.44
CA ASP A 38 -19.24 12.55 5.33
C ASP A 38 -20.64 13.19 5.16
N ARG A 39 -20.92 13.83 4.01
CA ARG A 39 -22.23 14.42 3.69
C ARG A 39 -23.25 13.37 3.24
N ILE A 40 -22.78 12.20 2.82
CA ILE A 40 -23.59 11.02 2.53
C ILE A 40 -23.08 9.89 3.43
N PRO A 41 -23.96 9.19 4.17
CA PRO A 41 -23.56 8.01 4.93
C PRO A 41 -23.00 6.92 4.01
N ILE A 42 -21.88 6.31 4.41
CA ILE A 42 -21.18 5.26 3.64
C ILE A 42 -22.04 4.02 3.41
N GLU A 43 -23.04 3.78 4.27
CA GLU A 43 -24.02 2.70 4.13
C GLU A 43 -24.93 2.88 2.92
N LYS A 44 -25.08 4.12 2.43
CA LYS A 44 -25.89 4.43 1.24
C LYS A 44 -25.09 4.31 -0.05
N MET A 45 -23.78 4.57 -0.01
CA MET A 45 -22.93 4.56 -1.19
C MET A 45 -21.47 4.36 -0.80
N GLN A 46 -20.78 3.52 -1.55
CA GLN A 46 -19.41 3.11 -1.28
C GLN A 46 -18.44 3.73 -2.30
N ILE A 47 -17.41 4.46 -1.82
CA ILE A 47 -16.44 5.16 -2.67
C ILE A 47 -15.81 4.23 -3.71
N TRP A 48 -15.47 2.99 -3.35
CA TRP A 48 -14.84 2.05 -4.27
C TRP A 48 -15.77 1.63 -5.42
N ASN A 49 -17.07 1.50 -5.19
CA ASN A 49 -18.03 1.22 -6.25
C ASN A 49 -18.09 2.41 -7.22
N LEU A 50 -17.98 3.64 -6.72
CA LEU A 50 -17.91 4.83 -7.56
C LEU A 50 -16.60 4.92 -8.36
N LEU A 51 -15.46 4.59 -7.75
CA LEU A 51 -14.17 4.50 -8.44
C LEU A 51 -14.15 3.41 -9.52
N PHE A 52 -14.78 2.26 -9.26
CA PHE A 52 -15.00 1.24 -10.26
C PHE A 52 -15.89 1.74 -11.39
N LEU A 53 -17.02 2.40 -11.07
CA LEU A 53 -17.90 3.00 -12.08
C LEU A 53 -17.20 4.09 -12.89
N LEU A 54 -16.26 4.86 -12.30
CA LEU A 54 -15.43 5.82 -13.02
C LEU A 54 -14.54 5.13 -14.05
N LYS A 55 -13.87 4.03 -13.67
CA LYS A 55 -13.09 3.20 -14.59
C LYS A 55 -13.97 2.69 -15.73
N ILE A 56 -15.12 2.09 -15.42
CA ILE A 56 -16.07 1.57 -16.43
C ILE A 56 -16.62 2.70 -17.32
N CYS A 57 -16.89 3.87 -16.76
CA CYS A 57 -17.33 5.06 -17.50
C CYS A 57 -16.29 5.48 -18.54
N VAL A 58 -15.00 5.52 -18.17
CA VAL A 58 -13.93 5.87 -19.11
C VAL A 58 -13.76 4.82 -20.20
N VAL A 59 -13.87 3.54 -19.87
CA VAL A 59 -13.67 2.44 -20.83
C VAL A 59 -14.85 2.25 -21.76
N HIS A 60 -16.07 2.35 -21.25
CA HIS A 60 -17.30 1.93 -21.94
C HIS A 60 -18.34 3.05 -22.14
N GLY A 61 -18.16 4.23 -21.53
CA GLY A 61 -19.07 5.35 -21.68
C GLY A 61 -19.17 5.85 -23.13
N GLY A 62 -20.37 6.26 -23.52
CA GLY A 62 -20.69 6.62 -24.90
C GLY A 62 -20.08 7.97 -25.31
N PHE A 63 -19.64 8.05 -26.56
CA PHE A 63 -19.21 9.30 -27.21
C PHE A 63 -20.39 10.10 -27.80
N ASN A 64 -21.51 9.42 -28.12
CA ASN A 64 -22.75 10.00 -28.61
C ASN A 64 -23.91 9.56 -27.68
N PRO A 65 -24.10 10.27 -26.56
CA PRO A 65 -24.99 9.84 -25.48
C PRO A 65 -26.46 9.91 -25.87
N ARG A 66 -27.25 8.95 -25.38
CA ARG A 66 -28.72 8.95 -25.56
C ARG A 66 -29.46 9.48 -24.32
N LYS A 67 -28.76 9.65 -23.19
CA LYS A 67 -29.36 10.01 -21.90
C LYS A 67 -28.41 10.84 -21.03
N GLN A 68 -28.94 11.86 -20.35
CA GLN A 68 -28.24 12.55 -19.25
C GLN A 68 -28.31 11.71 -17.97
N ILE A 69 -27.20 11.66 -17.22
CA ILE A 69 -27.12 10.93 -15.95
C ILE A 69 -27.96 11.63 -14.87
N LYS A 70 -28.72 10.84 -14.09
CA LYS A 70 -29.40 11.32 -12.88
C LYS A 70 -28.84 10.61 -11.65
N PHE A 71 -29.02 11.18 -10.46
CA PHE A 71 -28.61 10.55 -9.21
C PHE A 71 -29.16 9.12 -9.04
N MET A 72 -30.43 8.89 -9.38
CA MET A 72 -31.02 7.55 -9.33
C MET A 72 -30.36 6.53 -10.27
N ASP A 73 -29.79 6.98 -11.39
CA ASP A 73 -29.01 6.10 -12.26
C ASP A 73 -27.70 5.67 -11.59
N ILE A 74 -27.04 6.57 -10.86
CA ILE A 74 -25.84 6.28 -10.06
C ILE A 74 -26.18 5.28 -8.95
N LEU A 75 -27.28 5.49 -8.22
CA LEU A 75 -27.71 4.59 -7.16
C LEU A 75 -28.04 3.18 -7.69
N ASN A 76 -28.70 3.09 -8.84
CA ASN A 76 -28.98 1.81 -9.49
C ASN A 76 -27.70 1.09 -9.91
N LEU A 77 -26.73 1.81 -10.48
CA LEU A 77 -25.43 1.25 -10.84
C LEU A 77 -24.63 0.80 -9.62
N HIS A 78 -24.66 1.60 -8.54
CA HIS A 78 -24.06 1.24 -7.26
C HIS A 78 -24.63 -0.08 -6.71
N ASN A 79 -25.95 -0.25 -6.75
CA ASN A 79 -26.59 -1.48 -6.28
C ASN A 79 -26.23 -2.71 -7.14
N LEU A 80 -26.02 -2.51 -8.45
CA LEU A 80 -25.48 -3.58 -9.31
C LEU A 80 -24.02 -3.92 -8.96
N CYS A 81 -23.20 -2.94 -8.55
CA CYS A 81 -21.87 -3.20 -8.02
C CYS A 81 -21.91 -3.97 -6.69
N LEU A 82 -22.83 -3.63 -5.79
CA LEU A 82 -23.05 -4.42 -4.56
C LEU A 82 -23.44 -5.86 -4.87
N GLU A 83 -24.38 -6.04 -5.80
CA GLU A 83 -24.77 -7.36 -6.28
C GLU A 83 -23.53 -8.10 -6.81
N LEU A 84 -22.74 -7.47 -7.69
CA LEU A 84 -21.50 -8.04 -8.24
C LEU A 84 -20.47 -8.46 -7.18
N ASN A 85 -20.30 -7.65 -6.12
CA ASN A 85 -19.39 -7.94 -5.01
C ASN A 85 -19.84 -9.16 -4.18
N SER A 86 -21.12 -9.53 -4.21
CA SER A 86 -21.63 -10.73 -3.51
C SER A 86 -21.25 -12.05 -4.19
N PHE A 87 -20.73 -12.00 -5.41
CA PHE A 87 -20.33 -13.18 -6.19
C PHE A 87 -18.84 -13.50 -6.05
N VAL A 88 -18.20 -13.32 -4.89
CA VAL A 88 -16.86 -13.87 -4.67
C VAL A 88 -16.96 -15.41 -4.55
N PRO A 89 -16.50 -16.21 -5.52
CA PRO A 89 -16.95 -17.61 -5.64
C PRO A 89 -16.17 -18.65 -4.83
N ALA A 90 -16.84 -19.80 -4.71
CA ALA A 90 -16.55 -20.95 -3.87
C ALA A 90 -15.16 -21.56 -4.10
N TYR A 91 -14.34 -21.52 -3.06
CA TYR A 91 -13.23 -22.44 -2.89
C TYR A 91 -13.81 -23.74 -2.31
N GLU A 92 -14.30 -24.61 -3.18
CA GLU A 92 -15.07 -25.81 -2.77
C GLU A 92 -14.26 -26.83 -1.94
N SER A 93 -12.95 -26.61 -1.76
CA SER A 93 -12.03 -27.49 -1.02
C SER A 93 -11.22 -26.80 0.09
N GLU A 94 -11.46 -25.52 0.38
CA GLU A 94 -10.67 -24.76 1.35
C GLU A 94 -11.45 -24.58 2.67
N SER A 95 -10.72 -24.45 3.78
CA SER A 95 -11.35 -24.13 5.05
C SER A 95 -12.04 -22.75 4.99
N ASN A 96 -13.15 -22.57 5.70
CA ASN A 96 -13.88 -21.28 5.75
C ASN A 96 -12.97 -20.08 6.09
N LYS A 97 -11.93 -20.30 6.89
CA LYS A 97 -10.96 -19.28 7.29
C LYS A 97 -10.03 -18.86 6.14
N GLN A 98 -9.48 -19.82 5.39
CA GLN A 98 -8.67 -19.54 4.19
C GLN A 98 -9.49 -18.80 3.12
N ILE A 99 -10.76 -19.17 2.97
CA ILE A 99 -11.69 -18.48 2.07
C ILE A 99 -11.86 -17.03 2.49
N LEU A 100 -12.12 -16.77 3.77
CA LEU A 100 -12.29 -15.43 4.31
C LEU A 100 -11.03 -14.58 4.08
N ASN A 101 -9.85 -15.10 4.37
CA ASN A 101 -8.59 -14.37 4.19
C ASN A 101 -8.35 -14.01 2.72
N LYS A 102 -8.62 -14.94 1.80
CA LYS A 102 -8.50 -14.68 0.36
C LYS A 102 -9.50 -13.63 -0.12
N ILE A 103 -10.72 -13.64 0.41
CA ILE A 103 -11.73 -12.62 0.15
C ILE A 103 -11.25 -11.27 0.67
N MET A 104 -10.84 -11.20 1.93
CA MET A 104 -10.38 -9.98 2.58
C MET A 104 -9.12 -9.42 1.93
N ARG A 105 -8.18 -10.25 1.48
CA ARG A 105 -6.99 -9.82 0.73
C ARG A 105 -7.33 -9.18 -0.62
N ARG A 106 -8.27 -9.76 -1.37
CA ARG A 106 -8.79 -9.14 -2.60
C ARG A 106 -9.42 -7.79 -2.31
N PHE A 107 -10.22 -7.73 -1.25
CA PHE A 107 -10.84 -6.49 -0.81
C PHE A 107 -9.82 -5.48 -0.31
N ALA A 108 -8.77 -5.86 0.40
CA ALA A 108 -7.76 -4.93 0.91
C ALA A 108 -7.02 -4.20 -0.23
N PHE A 109 -6.68 -4.93 -1.30
CA PHE A 109 -6.08 -4.32 -2.50
C PHE A 109 -7.05 -3.43 -3.31
N GLN A 110 -8.35 -3.68 -3.21
CA GLN A 110 -9.41 -2.97 -3.94
C GLN A 110 -10.05 -1.81 -3.14
N GLN A 111 -10.18 -1.93 -1.81
CA GLN A 111 -11.11 -1.16 -0.96
C GLN A 111 -10.40 -0.37 0.16
N PHE A 112 -9.39 -0.92 0.84
CA PHE A 112 -8.78 -0.24 2.02
C PHE A 112 -7.55 0.60 1.70
N GLY A 113 -6.70 0.17 0.77
CA GLY A 113 -5.52 0.94 0.39
C GLY A 113 -5.80 2.27 -0.35
N CYS A 114 -7.08 2.61 -0.55
CA CYS A 114 -7.55 3.91 -1.06
C CYS A 114 -8.54 4.58 -0.09
N GLN A 115 -8.60 4.13 1.17
CA GLN A 115 -9.39 4.74 2.25
C GLN A 115 -8.53 5.09 3.46
N GLN A 116 -7.33 4.51 3.56
CA GLN A 116 -6.33 4.94 4.54
C GLN A 116 -6.01 6.41 4.32
N GLU A 117 -6.19 7.20 5.38
CA GLU A 117 -5.76 8.59 5.41
C GLU A 117 -4.24 8.66 5.30
N LEU A 118 -3.76 9.70 4.63
CA LEU A 118 -2.34 9.95 4.54
C LEU A 118 -1.73 10.11 5.92
N SER A 119 -0.79 9.23 6.26
CA SER A 119 -0.02 9.37 7.49
C SER A 119 1.27 10.15 7.22
N LEU A 120 1.61 11.12 8.10
CA LEU A 120 2.89 11.84 8.03
C LEU A 120 4.10 10.87 8.01
N PRO A 121 4.12 9.77 8.79
CA PRO A 121 5.19 8.78 8.72
C PRO A 121 5.38 8.16 7.32
N GLU A 122 4.32 7.97 6.55
CA GLU A 122 4.44 7.44 5.18
C GLU A 122 5.10 8.43 4.22
N ILE A 123 4.75 9.72 4.32
CA ILE A 123 5.41 10.77 3.53
C ILE A 123 6.89 10.83 3.88
N GLU A 124 7.20 10.81 5.18
CA GLU A 124 8.57 10.80 5.69
C GLU A 124 9.37 9.61 5.18
N ARG A 125 8.77 8.41 5.22
CA ARG A 125 9.38 7.19 4.69
C ARG A 125 9.66 7.35 3.20
N THR A 126 8.71 7.82 2.41
CA THR A 126 8.90 8.08 0.98
C THR A 126 10.05 9.07 0.75
N ILE A 127 10.13 10.16 1.52
CA ILE A 127 11.25 11.12 1.46
C ILE A 127 12.59 10.44 1.76
N LYS A 128 12.67 9.70 2.86
CA LYS A 128 13.91 9.07 3.32
C LYS A 128 14.38 8.00 2.32
N LEU A 129 13.47 7.17 1.81
CA LEU A 129 13.79 6.17 0.79
C LEU A 129 14.37 6.82 -0.46
N LEU A 130 13.79 7.91 -0.95
CA LEU A 130 14.30 8.60 -2.13
C LEU A 130 15.66 9.25 -1.88
N LYS A 131 15.85 9.90 -0.72
CA LYS A 131 17.15 10.47 -0.31
C LYS A 131 18.24 9.39 -0.21
N LEU A 132 17.91 8.21 0.31
CA LEU A 132 18.83 7.08 0.50
C LEU A 132 19.12 6.32 -0.79
N SER A 133 18.26 6.43 -1.80
CA SER A 133 18.36 5.69 -3.07
C SER A 133 19.43 6.19 -4.05
N GLU A 134 20.48 6.82 -3.52
CA GLU A 134 21.59 7.51 -4.21
C GLU A 134 21.18 8.80 -4.97
N ARG A 135 22.15 9.72 -5.12
CA ARG A 135 22.05 10.92 -5.99
C ARG A 135 21.59 10.59 -7.41
N THR A 136 21.77 9.35 -7.86
CA THR A 136 21.38 8.85 -9.17
C THR A 136 19.87 8.82 -9.34
N LEU A 137 19.08 8.51 -8.29
CA LEU A 137 17.62 8.48 -8.40
C LEU A 137 16.97 9.85 -8.33
N GLU A 138 17.49 10.77 -7.52
CA GLU A 138 17.10 12.19 -7.57
C GLU A 138 17.40 12.80 -8.95
N LYS A 139 18.56 12.47 -9.53
CA LYS A 139 18.89 12.84 -10.92
C LYS A 139 17.98 12.15 -11.94
N ASN A 140 17.67 10.86 -11.78
CA ASN A 140 16.83 10.11 -12.72
C ASN A 140 15.35 10.46 -12.62
N PHE A 141 14.87 10.95 -11.47
CA PHE A 141 13.54 11.51 -11.35
C PHE A 141 13.53 12.88 -12.04
N SER A 142 14.45 13.77 -11.65
CA SER A 142 14.58 15.12 -12.24
C SER A 142 14.77 15.09 -13.76
N ASN A 143 15.51 14.11 -14.31
CA ASN A 143 15.71 13.97 -15.76
C ASN A 143 14.46 13.53 -16.53
N ASP A 144 13.49 12.89 -15.88
CA ASP A 144 12.30 12.36 -16.54
C ASP A 144 11.10 13.29 -16.46
N VAL A 145 11.02 14.05 -15.37
CA VAL A 145 9.88 14.94 -15.10
C VAL A 145 10.26 16.41 -15.09
N ASN A 146 11.55 16.75 -15.23
CA ASN A 146 12.11 18.10 -15.24
C ASN A 146 11.94 18.92 -13.94
N PHE A 147 11.58 18.28 -12.84
CA PHE A 147 11.50 18.91 -11.51
C PHE A 147 12.09 18.02 -10.42
N SER A 148 12.55 18.62 -9.33
CA SER A 148 13.09 17.86 -8.20
C SER A 148 11.97 17.16 -7.42
N TYR A 149 12.31 16.09 -6.70
CA TYR A 149 11.35 15.44 -5.81
C TYR A 149 10.90 16.36 -4.65
N LYS A 150 11.77 17.25 -4.18
CA LYS A 150 11.39 18.23 -3.15
C LYS A 150 10.29 19.15 -3.66
N ASP A 151 10.41 19.61 -4.90
CA ASP A 151 9.37 20.43 -5.54
C ASP A 151 8.10 19.63 -5.74
N PHE A 152 8.21 18.38 -6.21
CA PHE A 152 7.07 17.47 -6.34
C PHE A 152 6.27 17.40 -5.04
N LEU A 153 6.92 17.10 -3.91
CA LEU A 153 6.24 17.03 -2.62
C LEU A 153 5.67 18.36 -2.17
N LYS A 154 6.46 19.45 -2.25
CA LYS A 154 6.03 20.79 -1.84
C LYS A 154 4.71 21.15 -2.52
N TYR A 155 4.66 21.01 -3.83
CA TYR A 155 3.49 21.40 -4.63
C TYR A 155 2.32 20.42 -4.54
N VAL A 156 2.59 19.13 -4.36
CA VAL A 156 1.55 18.13 -4.10
C VAL A 156 0.89 18.37 -2.73
N ILE A 157 1.67 18.66 -1.69
CA ILE A 157 1.14 19.01 -0.36
C ILE A 157 0.34 20.32 -0.43
N ILE A 158 0.79 21.31 -1.21
CA ILE A 158 0.04 22.56 -1.45
C ILE A 158 -1.33 22.26 -2.08
N ILE A 159 -1.38 21.43 -3.13
CA ILE A 159 -2.65 21.02 -3.77
C ILE A 159 -3.54 20.29 -2.76
N TYR A 160 -2.97 19.38 -1.97
CA TYR A 160 -3.71 18.67 -0.93
C TYR A 160 -4.30 19.64 0.10
N ALA A 161 -3.50 20.53 0.67
CA ALA A 161 -3.94 21.51 1.67
C ALA A 161 -4.98 22.50 1.12
N TRP A 162 -4.81 22.96 -0.12
CA TRP A 162 -5.83 23.75 -0.80
C TRP A 162 -7.14 22.96 -0.95
N HIS A 163 -7.07 21.69 -1.36
CA HIS A 163 -8.26 20.84 -1.49
C HIS A 163 -8.98 20.64 -0.15
N GLN A 164 -8.24 20.44 0.95
CA GLN A 164 -8.81 20.33 2.30
C GLN A 164 -9.55 21.60 2.77
N THR A 165 -9.26 22.76 2.17
CA THR A 165 -9.90 24.04 2.52
C THR A 165 -11.03 24.44 1.57
N HIS A 166 -11.18 23.75 0.44
CA HIS A 166 -12.15 24.04 -0.63
C HIS A 166 -12.94 22.78 -1.02
N LEU A 167 -13.40 22.05 0.00
CA LEU A 167 -14.08 20.76 -0.16
C LEU A 167 -15.33 20.88 -1.05
N ASP A 168 -16.03 22.00 -0.97
CA ASP A 168 -17.26 22.30 -1.72
C ASP A 168 -17.06 22.55 -3.23
N ILE A 169 -15.82 22.72 -3.71
CA ILE A 169 -15.54 23.06 -5.11
C ILE A 169 -14.97 21.83 -5.85
N PRO A 170 -15.75 21.15 -6.72
CA PRO A 170 -15.32 19.94 -7.45
C PRO A 170 -14.13 20.16 -8.39
N ILE A 171 -13.96 21.41 -8.82
CA ILE A 171 -12.93 21.85 -9.74
C ILE A 171 -11.69 22.26 -8.94
N LEU A 172 -10.54 21.74 -9.33
CA LEU A 172 -9.25 22.17 -8.85
C LEU A 172 -8.86 23.47 -9.58
N ASP A 173 -9.05 24.62 -8.93
CA ASP A 173 -8.65 25.90 -9.49
C ASP A 173 -7.13 26.13 -9.33
N ILE A 174 -6.41 25.70 -10.36
CA ILE A 174 -4.96 25.89 -10.48
C ILE A 174 -4.59 27.37 -10.45
N SER A 175 -5.43 28.27 -10.97
CA SER A 175 -5.14 29.70 -10.99
C SER A 175 -5.14 30.27 -9.57
N ASP A 176 -6.08 29.83 -8.74
CA ASP A 176 -6.14 30.22 -7.34
C ASP A 176 -4.91 29.78 -6.55
N ILE A 177 -4.48 28.53 -6.73
CA ILE A 177 -3.25 28.03 -6.09
C ILE A 177 -2.03 28.80 -6.59
N LYS A 178 -1.97 29.09 -7.89
CA LYS A 178 -0.86 29.83 -8.52
C LYS A 178 -0.61 31.22 -7.94
N VAL A 179 -1.63 31.86 -7.38
CA VAL A 179 -1.47 33.16 -6.72
C VAL A 179 -0.61 33.05 -5.46
N ALA A 180 -0.65 31.91 -4.78
CA ALA A 180 -0.02 31.68 -3.48
C ALA A 180 1.38 31.03 -3.56
N ILE A 181 1.91 30.81 -4.77
CA ILE A 181 3.17 30.08 -4.96
C ILE A 181 4.19 30.88 -5.75
N GLU A 182 5.46 30.61 -5.45
CA GLU A 182 6.61 31.30 -6.02
C GLU A 182 6.93 30.76 -7.43
N ASP A 183 7.14 29.44 -7.56
CA ASP A 183 7.54 28.82 -8.83
C ASP A 183 6.33 28.25 -9.59
N LYS A 184 5.71 29.12 -10.38
CA LYS A 184 4.52 28.79 -11.18
C LYS A 184 4.83 27.80 -12.31
N GLU A 185 6.04 27.82 -12.85
CA GLU A 185 6.45 26.95 -13.96
C GLU A 185 6.61 25.51 -13.47
N ILE A 186 7.34 25.31 -12.36
CA ILE A 186 7.49 23.98 -11.75
C ILE A 186 6.11 23.44 -11.30
N PHE A 187 5.26 24.30 -10.75
CA PHE A 187 3.89 23.91 -10.40
C PHE A 187 3.06 23.47 -11.63
N ASP A 188 3.21 24.16 -12.76
CA ASP A 188 2.57 23.74 -14.01
C ASP A 188 3.07 22.38 -14.50
N GLN A 189 4.37 22.12 -14.41
CA GLN A 189 4.94 20.83 -14.76
C GLN A 189 4.39 19.71 -13.85
N ILE A 190 4.32 19.94 -12.53
CA ILE A 190 3.83 18.95 -11.56
C ILE A 190 2.32 18.71 -11.73
N THR A 191 1.53 19.76 -11.88
CA THR A 191 0.08 19.61 -12.09
C THR A 191 -0.22 18.93 -13.41
N SER A 192 0.56 19.18 -14.47
CA SER A 192 0.46 18.49 -15.75
C SER A 192 0.92 17.04 -15.67
N TYR A 193 1.90 16.73 -14.83
CA TYR A 193 2.36 15.38 -14.57
C TYR A 193 1.29 14.53 -13.86
N LEU A 194 0.54 15.14 -12.94
CA LEU A 194 -0.54 14.51 -12.19
C LEU A 194 -1.88 14.54 -12.93
N SER A 195 -2.00 15.32 -14.00
CA SER A 195 -3.23 15.45 -14.78
C SER A 195 -3.24 14.61 -16.05
N ARG A 196 -4.45 14.24 -16.47
CA ARG A 196 -4.68 13.54 -17.73
C ARG A 196 -6.05 13.90 -18.30
N ASP A 197 -6.13 14.19 -19.60
CA ASP A 197 -7.44 14.31 -20.27
C ASP A 197 -8.13 12.95 -20.31
N ILE A 198 -9.41 12.94 -19.93
CA ILE A 198 -10.27 11.76 -19.84
C ILE A 198 -10.27 10.91 -21.13
N SER A 199 -10.01 11.52 -22.29
CA SER A 199 -9.94 10.85 -23.58
C SER A 199 -8.70 9.95 -23.71
N TYR A 200 -7.59 10.29 -23.05
CA TYR A 200 -6.35 9.48 -23.06
C TYR A 200 -6.36 8.39 -21.98
N ILE A 201 -7.06 8.62 -20.87
CA ILE A 201 -7.11 7.67 -19.75
C ILE A 201 -7.65 6.30 -20.18
N GLN A 202 -8.58 6.25 -21.15
CA GLN A 202 -9.07 4.99 -21.69
C GLN A 202 -7.94 4.11 -22.24
N LYS A 203 -7.01 4.71 -23.00
CA LYS A 203 -5.85 3.99 -23.55
C LYS A 203 -4.97 3.47 -22.43
N ASP A 204 -4.70 4.30 -21.43
CA ASP A 204 -3.85 3.95 -20.29
C ASP A 204 -4.46 2.80 -19.47
N ILE A 205 -5.79 2.80 -19.23
CA ILE A 205 -6.51 1.70 -18.57
C ILE A 205 -6.42 0.40 -19.38
N LEU A 206 -6.67 0.46 -20.69
CA LEU A 206 -6.65 -0.74 -21.55
C LEU A 206 -5.25 -1.33 -21.71
N GLN A 207 -4.20 -0.50 -21.74
CA GLN A 207 -2.81 -0.97 -21.80
C GLN A 207 -2.38 -1.70 -20.52
N ASP A 208 -2.88 -1.27 -19.37
CA ASP A 208 -2.58 -1.87 -18.06
C ASP A 208 -3.41 -3.16 -17.79
N ALA A 209 -4.45 -3.43 -18.60
CA ALA A 209 -5.38 -4.55 -18.44
C ALA A 209 -4.96 -5.87 -19.13
N LYS A 210 -3.68 -6.04 -19.52
CA LYS A 210 -3.21 -7.21 -20.30
C LYS A 210 -3.71 -8.56 -19.75
N ALA A 211 -4.49 -9.25 -20.59
CA ALA A 211 -5.02 -10.62 -20.50
C ALA A 211 -5.54 -11.03 -19.10
N ARG A 212 -6.79 -10.66 -18.78
CA ARG A 212 -7.47 -11.06 -17.54
C ARG A 212 -8.88 -11.54 -17.82
N SER A 213 -9.38 -12.39 -16.94
CA SER A 213 -10.82 -12.65 -16.85
C SER A 213 -11.53 -11.35 -16.44
N LYS A 214 -12.62 -10.97 -17.14
CA LYS A 214 -13.49 -9.84 -16.75
C LYS A 214 -13.93 -9.91 -15.29
N ARG A 215 -14.08 -11.13 -14.76
CA ARG A 215 -14.41 -11.38 -13.35
C ARG A 215 -13.40 -10.82 -12.35
N LEU A 216 -12.12 -10.76 -12.71
CA LEU A 216 -11.07 -10.24 -11.83
C LEU A 216 -10.86 -8.73 -11.96
N GLU A 217 -11.45 -8.10 -12.98
CA GLU A 217 -11.29 -6.67 -13.24
C GLU A 217 -11.89 -5.79 -12.13
N ILE A 218 -12.90 -6.33 -11.44
CA ILE A 218 -13.58 -5.63 -10.34
C ILE A 218 -12.68 -5.47 -9.11
N PHE A 219 -11.84 -6.48 -8.83
CA PHE A 219 -10.90 -6.49 -7.71
C PHE A 219 -9.57 -5.79 -8.03
N ASP A 220 -9.42 -5.31 -9.26
CA ASP A 220 -8.17 -4.75 -9.72
C ASP A 220 -7.87 -3.41 -9.06
N GLN A 221 -6.65 -3.26 -8.54
CA GLN A 221 -6.23 -1.99 -7.99
C GLN A 221 -6.30 -0.91 -9.07
N SER A 222 -7.01 0.17 -8.74
CA SER A 222 -7.24 1.28 -9.66
C SER A 222 -5.91 1.90 -10.10
N ILE A 223 -5.68 2.04 -11.41
CA ILE A 223 -4.53 2.80 -11.92
C ILE A 223 -4.73 4.31 -11.79
N LEU A 224 -5.89 4.74 -11.31
CA LEU A 224 -6.29 6.15 -11.30
C LEU A 224 -5.42 6.99 -10.35
N TYR A 225 -4.73 6.40 -9.37
CA TYR A 225 -3.75 7.12 -8.55
C TYR A 225 -2.55 7.63 -9.38
N LYS A 226 -2.30 7.09 -10.58
CA LYS A 226 -1.25 7.63 -11.47
C LYS A 226 -1.65 8.97 -12.08
N TYR A 227 -2.96 9.25 -12.15
CA TYR A 227 -3.55 10.47 -12.71
C TYR A 227 -4.69 10.94 -11.81
N PRO A 228 -4.40 11.39 -10.58
CA PRO A 228 -5.43 11.74 -9.61
C PRO A 228 -6.21 13.01 -10.00
N ILE A 229 -5.71 13.78 -10.98
CA ILE A 229 -6.36 14.96 -11.55
C ILE A 229 -6.84 14.63 -12.97
N TRP A 230 -8.13 14.83 -13.25
CA TRP A 230 -8.69 14.62 -14.59
C TRP A 230 -9.04 15.93 -15.26
N GLU A 231 -8.65 16.05 -16.53
CA GLU A 231 -9.07 17.15 -17.38
C GLU A 231 -10.34 16.76 -18.14
N ILE A 232 -11.43 17.49 -17.87
CA ILE A 232 -12.75 17.25 -18.45
C ILE A 232 -13.31 18.58 -18.93
N LYS A 233 -13.49 18.72 -20.25
CA LYS A 233 -13.99 19.97 -20.89
C LYS A 233 -13.15 21.21 -20.51
N GLY A 234 -11.84 21.04 -20.38
CA GLY A 234 -10.90 22.13 -20.04
C GLY A 234 -10.80 22.47 -18.55
N ALA A 235 -11.63 21.89 -17.68
CA ALA A 235 -11.52 22.02 -16.24
C ALA A 235 -10.77 20.83 -15.63
N LYS A 236 -10.01 21.07 -14.56
CA LYS A 236 -9.28 20.07 -13.79
C LYS A 236 -10.11 19.62 -12.59
N TYR A 237 -10.28 18.33 -12.40
CA TYR A 237 -11.05 17.74 -11.30
C TYR A 237 -10.14 16.85 -10.47
N LEU A 238 -10.13 17.05 -9.15
CA LEU A 238 -9.53 16.06 -8.25
C LEU A 238 -10.56 14.95 -7.99
N ILE A 239 -10.22 13.71 -8.36
CA ILE A 239 -11.18 12.60 -8.36
C ILE A 239 -11.57 12.16 -6.95
N SER A 240 -10.57 12.07 -6.08
CA SER A 240 -10.66 11.51 -4.72
C SER A 240 -9.44 11.98 -3.92
N LYS A 241 -9.67 12.42 -2.68
CA LYS A 241 -8.59 12.79 -1.75
C LYS A 241 -7.64 11.62 -1.54
N HIS A 242 -8.17 10.41 -1.37
CA HIS A 242 -7.36 9.23 -1.08
C HIS A 242 -6.54 8.74 -2.28
N LEU A 243 -7.08 8.86 -3.51
CA LEU A 243 -6.27 8.59 -4.71
C LEU A 243 -5.11 9.57 -4.84
N PHE A 244 -5.32 10.83 -4.46
CA PHE A 244 -4.28 11.84 -4.46
C PHE A 244 -3.22 11.56 -3.40
N GLU A 245 -3.62 11.27 -2.16
CA GLU A 245 -2.74 10.87 -1.05
C GLU A 245 -1.84 9.68 -1.44
N LYS A 246 -2.44 8.65 -2.04
CA LYS A 246 -1.70 7.50 -2.58
C LYS A 246 -0.72 7.88 -3.69
N ALA A 247 -1.08 8.82 -4.55
CA ALA A 247 -0.17 9.34 -5.58
C ALA A 247 1.05 10.00 -4.95
N MET A 248 0.89 10.73 -3.83
CA MET A 248 1.99 11.40 -3.13
C MET A 248 3.05 10.41 -2.63
N THR A 249 2.61 9.31 -2.02
CA THR A 249 3.51 8.36 -1.33
C THR A 249 4.02 7.26 -2.25
N ARG A 250 3.19 6.78 -3.19
CA ARG A 250 3.47 5.59 -4.00
C ARG A 250 4.13 5.91 -5.34
N LEU A 251 3.65 6.93 -6.05
CA LEU A 251 4.09 7.22 -7.42
C LEU A 251 5.60 7.50 -7.53
N PRO A 252 6.22 8.29 -6.63
CA PRO A 252 7.66 8.55 -6.67
C PRO A 252 8.50 7.28 -6.52
N ILE A 253 8.13 6.41 -5.57
CA ILE A 253 8.88 5.18 -5.30
C ILE A 253 8.67 4.17 -6.42
N GLU A 254 7.45 3.99 -6.94
CA GLU A 254 7.21 3.08 -8.06
C GLU A 254 8.01 3.49 -9.32
N LYS A 255 8.07 4.79 -9.61
CA LYS A 255 8.88 5.32 -10.73
C LYS A 255 10.37 5.06 -10.51
N ALA A 256 10.87 5.31 -9.31
CA ALA A 256 12.25 5.06 -8.96
C ALA A 256 12.58 3.55 -9.02
N PHE A 257 11.68 2.70 -8.54
CA PHE A 257 11.81 1.25 -8.52
C PHE A 257 11.86 0.65 -9.92
N ILE A 258 10.99 1.10 -10.85
CA ILE A 258 11.01 0.62 -12.25
C ILE A 258 12.37 0.88 -12.93
N LYS A 259 13.01 2.01 -12.60
CA LYS A 259 14.27 2.44 -13.19
C LYS A 259 15.50 1.79 -12.54
N ASN A 260 15.49 1.69 -11.22
CA ASN A 260 16.61 1.14 -10.45
C ASN A 260 16.09 0.32 -9.25
N PRO A 261 15.62 -0.92 -9.48
CA PRO A 261 15.12 -1.78 -8.40
C PRO A 261 16.18 -2.02 -7.32
N ALA A 262 17.44 -2.22 -7.72
CA ALA A 262 18.54 -2.50 -6.79
C ALA A 262 18.83 -1.31 -5.86
N GLY A 263 18.81 -0.08 -6.39
CA GLY A 263 18.99 1.14 -5.59
C GLY A 263 17.88 1.34 -4.56
N ILE A 264 16.62 1.06 -4.91
CA ILE A 264 15.52 1.11 -3.94
C ILE A 264 15.63 -0.01 -2.91
N SER A 265 16.01 -1.23 -3.30
CA SER A 265 16.26 -2.31 -2.34
C SER A 265 17.33 -1.93 -1.32
N LYS A 266 18.44 -1.32 -1.77
CA LYS A 266 19.50 -0.86 -0.86
C LYS A 266 19.05 0.31 0.02
N ALA A 267 18.26 1.23 -0.52
CA ALA A 267 17.69 2.33 0.25
C ALA A 267 16.75 1.83 1.34
N PHE A 268 15.93 0.82 1.02
CA PHE A 268 15.01 0.17 1.94
C PHE A 268 15.75 -0.53 3.09
N GLU A 269 16.77 -1.33 2.79
CA GLU A 269 17.63 -1.96 3.79
C GLU A 269 18.31 -0.90 4.68
N THR A 270 18.86 0.16 4.08
CA THR A 270 19.50 1.26 4.81
C THR A 270 18.52 2.01 5.72
N TYR A 271 17.28 2.17 5.25
CA TYR A 271 16.21 2.77 6.04
C TYR A 271 15.86 1.88 7.24
N THR A 272 15.67 0.58 7.05
CA THR A 272 15.43 -0.37 8.15
C THR A 272 16.58 -0.41 9.14
N HIS A 273 17.83 -0.38 8.67
CA HIS A 273 19.01 -0.27 9.52
C HIS A 273 18.96 1.00 10.41
N SER A 274 18.51 2.13 9.87
CA SER A 274 18.35 3.37 10.63
C SER A 274 17.27 3.27 11.71
N LEU A 275 16.18 2.54 11.45
CA LEU A 275 15.13 2.26 12.44
C LEU A 275 15.69 1.40 13.58
N LEU A 276 16.40 0.31 13.26
CA LEU A 276 17.01 -0.57 14.25
C LEU A 276 17.98 0.18 15.18
N LYS A 277 18.80 1.08 14.63
CA LYS A 277 19.72 1.93 15.41
C LYS A 277 19.02 2.84 16.42
N ARG A 278 17.72 3.10 16.30
CA ARG A 278 16.96 3.88 17.29
C ARG A 278 16.83 3.14 18.62
N LYS A 279 16.70 1.81 18.59
CA LYS A 279 16.52 0.96 19.77
C LYS A 279 17.81 0.26 20.20
N PHE A 280 18.55 -0.26 19.25
CA PHE A 280 19.62 -1.23 19.52
C PHE A 280 20.99 -0.57 19.43
N ASN A 281 21.72 -0.60 20.55
CA ASN A 281 23.12 -0.18 20.60
C ASN A 281 24.04 -1.15 19.84
N SER A 282 23.64 -2.41 19.68
CA SER A 282 24.38 -3.42 18.92
C SER A 282 23.44 -4.45 18.30
N PHE A 283 23.56 -4.63 16.99
CA PHE A 283 22.99 -5.72 16.21
C PHE A 283 23.95 -5.98 15.03
N LEU A 284 23.82 -7.12 14.35
CA LEU A 284 24.66 -7.44 13.20
C LEU A 284 23.93 -7.11 11.91
N ASN A 285 24.58 -6.37 11.01
CA ASN A 285 24.19 -6.30 9.60
C ASN A 285 24.81 -7.45 8.79
N GLU A 286 24.42 -7.57 7.51
CA GLU A 286 24.89 -8.59 6.59
C GLU A 286 26.41 -8.82 6.60
N LYS A 287 27.21 -7.73 6.57
CA LYS A 287 28.68 -7.82 6.56
C LYS A 287 29.24 -8.33 7.88
N GLU A 288 28.60 -7.94 8.99
CA GLU A 288 28.99 -8.37 10.32
C GLU A 288 28.61 -9.82 10.59
N ILE A 289 27.47 -10.28 10.06
CA ILE A 289 27.05 -11.68 10.04
C ILE A 289 28.09 -12.52 9.28
N GLU A 290 28.43 -12.10 8.05
CA GLU A 290 29.44 -12.77 7.22
C GLU A 290 30.78 -12.92 7.94
N LYS A 291 31.27 -11.83 8.54
CA LYS A 291 32.53 -11.84 9.29
C LYS A 291 32.46 -12.71 10.53
N ARG A 292 31.36 -12.64 11.30
CA ARG A 292 31.22 -13.36 12.58
C ARG A 292 31.15 -14.87 12.37
N TYR A 293 30.42 -15.32 11.35
CA TYR A 293 30.22 -16.75 11.07
C TYR A 293 31.15 -17.28 9.97
N GLN A 294 32.13 -16.49 9.55
CA GLN A 294 33.14 -16.87 8.54
C GLN A 294 32.50 -17.40 7.25
N LEU A 295 31.40 -16.74 6.83
CA LEU A 295 30.66 -17.17 5.66
C LEU A 295 31.46 -16.86 4.40
N LYS A 296 31.49 -17.82 3.47
CA LYS A 296 32.07 -17.66 2.14
C LYS A 296 31.14 -16.82 1.27
N GLU A 297 31.72 -16.20 0.25
CA GLU A 297 30.98 -15.46 -0.78
C GLU A 297 29.87 -16.35 -1.38
N GLY A 298 28.68 -15.78 -1.52
CA GLY A 298 27.50 -16.48 -2.05
C GLY A 298 26.70 -17.31 -1.03
N GLN A 299 27.16 -17.46 0.22
CA GLN A 299 26.33 -18.06 1.26
C GLN A 299 25.13 -17.17 1.62
N LYS A 300 23.98 -17.81 1.79
CA LYS A 300 22.70 -17.14 2.03
C LYS A 300 22.66 -16.62 3.45
N LYS A 301 22.41 -15.33 3.60
CA LYS A 301 22.34 -14.66 4.90
C LYS A 301 21.25 -13.61 4.89
N ALA A 302 20.75 -13.30 6.08
CA ALA A 302 19.75 -12.29 6.32
C ALA A 302 20.39 -10.90 6.41
N ASP A 303 19.59 -9.87 6.23
CA ASP A 303 20.06 -8.48 6.29
C ASP A 303 20.50 -8.07 7.70
N PHE A 304 19.73 -8.46 8.73
CA PHE A 304 20.03 -8.12 10.12
C PHE A 304 19.78 -9.26 11.10
N LEU A 305 20.54 -9.24 12.20
CA LEU A 305 20.38 -10.13 13.34
C LEU A 305 20.51 -9.36 14.66
N VAL A 306 19.43 -9.37 15.44
CA VAL A 306 19.35 -8.74 16.76
C VAL A 306 19.44 -9.81 17.85
N PHE A 307 20.28 -9.57 18.85
CA PHE A 307 20.43 -10.45 20.02
C PHE A 307 19.92 -9.72 21.26
N GLU A 308 18.99 -10.34 21.98
CA GLU A 308 18.42 -9.84 23.23
C GLU A 308 18.41 -10.94 24.28
N SER A 309 18.09 -10.61 25.54
CA SER A 309 18.12 -11.59 26.62
C SER A 309 17.04 -12.68 26.46
N LEU A 310 15.87 -12.31 25.94
CA LEU A 310 14.74 -13.22 25.76
C LEU A 310 14.75 -14.00 24.44
N GLY A 311 15.60 -13.63 23.49
CA GLY A 311 15.65 -14.30 22.20
C GLY A 311 16.50 -13.61 21.16
N LYS A 312 16.50 -14.20 19.97
CA LYS A 312 17.13 -13.61 18.77
C LYS A 312 16.07 -13.30 17.72
N VAL A 313 16.31 -12.23 16.97
CA VAL A 313 15.39 -11.77 15.91
C VAL A 313 16.18 -11.63 14.61
N THR A 314 15.90 -12.51 13.65
CA THR A 314 16.42 -12.42 12.29
C THR A 314 15.50 -11.54 11.46
N ILE A 315 16.03 -10.57 10.74
CA ILE A 315 15.26 -9.60 9.97
C ILE A 315 15.76 -9.58 8.52
N GLU A 316 14.86 -9.82 7.58
CA GLU A 316 15.10 -9.75 6.15
C GLU A 316 14.22 -8.66 5.52
N CYS A 317 14.82 -7.78 4.74
CA CYS A 317 14.17 -6.67 4.06
C CYS A 317 13.91 -7.02 2.59
N LYS A 318 12.64 -7.03 2.18
CA LYS A 318 12.26 -7.20 0.78
C LYS A 318 11.56 -5.94 0.25
N ALA A 319 12.25 -5.18 -0.59
CA ALA A 319 11.66 -4.05 -1.32
C ALA A 319 10.77 -4.56 -2.45
N ILE A 320 9.53 -4.95 -2.12
CA ILE A 320 8.60 -5.56 -3.06
C ILE A 320 7.28 -4.79 -3.08
N TYR A 321 6.75 -4.64 -4.30
CA TYR A 321 5.38 -4.24 -4.55
C TYR A 321 4.57 -5.47 -4.93
N ALA A 322 3.42 -5.68 -4.29
CA ALA A 322 2.58 -6.83 -4.60
C ALA A 322 2.22 -6.83 -6.11
N PRO A 323 2.59 -7.89 -6.87
CA PRO A 323 2.30 -7.95 -8.30
C PRO A 323 0.81 -7.87 -8.57
N LYS A 324 0.42 -7.10 -9.58
CA LYS A 324 -0.98 -6.78 -9.89
C LYS A 324 -1.87 -8.04 -10.04
N LEU A 325 -1.33 -9.13 -10.58
CA LEU A 325 -2.07 -10.39 -10.72
C LEU A 325 -2.24 -11.12 -9.37
N SER A 326 -1.19 -11.18 -8.54
CA SER A 326 -1.25 -11.80 -7.21
C SER A 326 -2.19 -11.10 -6.23
N LYS A 327 -2.57 -9.84 -6.50
CA LYS A 327 -3.57 -9.10 -5.70
C LYS A 327 -4.99 -9.61 -5.91
N VAL A 328 -5.28 -10.19 -7.08
CA VAL A 328 -6.64 -10.55 -7.51
C VAL A 328 -6.82 -12.05 -7.76
N ASP A 329 -5.79 -12.73 -8.27
CA ASP A 329 -5.81 -14.17 -8.53
C ASP A 329 -4.89 -14.89 -7.53
N LEU A 330 -5.52 -15.42 -6.49
CA LEU A 330 -4.86 -16.10 -5.36
C LEU A 330 -4.69 -17.60 -5.60
N LYS A 331 -4.53 -18.00 -6.87
CA LYS A 331 -4.12 -19.36 -7.21
C LYS A 331 -2.69 -19.59 -6.76
N LEU A 332 -2.45 -20.78 -6.21
CA LEU A 332 -1.16 -21.26 -5.75
C LEU A 332 0.00 -20.95 -6.72
N GLU A 333 -0.11 -21.35 -7.99
CA GLU A 333 0.94 -21.13 -9.01
C GLU A 333 1.28 -19.65 -9.21
N ILE A 334 0.27 -18.78 -9.13
CA ILE A 334 0.45 -17.33 -9.28
C ILE A 334 1.15 -16.76 -8.05
N LEU A 335 0.77 -17.20 -6.84
CA LEU A 335 1.42 -16.78 -5.61
C LEU A 335 2.89 -17.24 -5.56
N ILE A 336 3.17 -18.51 -5.84
CA ILE A 336 4.53 -19.05 -5.86
C ILE A 336 5.39 -18.27 -6.87
N SER A 337 4.94 -18.12 -8.11
CA SER A 337 5.71 -17.39 -9.13
C SER A 337 5.92 -15.92 -8.78
N SER A 338 4.95 -15.26 -8.15
CA SER A 338 5.02 -13.86 -7.74
C SER A 338 5.96 -13.59 -6.57
N TYR A 339 6.08 -14.56 -5.64
CA TYR A 339 6.78 -14.36 -4.37
C TYR A 339 8.04 -15.24 -4.18
N LYS A 340 8.43 -16.01 -5.21
CA LYS A 340 9.63 -16.86 -5.18
C LYS A 340 10.92 -16.08 -4.88
N GLU A 341 11.23 -15.06 -5.67
CA GLU A 341 12.50 -14.31 -5.56
C GLU A 341 12.52 -13.31 -4.39
N SER A 342 11.39 -13.17 -3.69
CA SER A 342 11.22 -12.27 -2.56
C SER A 342 10.98 -13.04 -1.27
N ILE A 343 9.74 -13.44 -1.01
CA ILE A 343 9.32 -14.05 0.26
C ILE A 343 10.00 -15.41 0.46
N LEU A 344 9.90 -16.33 -0.51
CA LEU A 344 10.50 -17.66 -0.35
C LEU A 344 12.02 -17.58 -0.19
N LYS A 345 12.68 -16.76 -1.02
CA LYS A 345 14.11 -16.49 -0.91
C LYS A 345 14.48 -15.88 0.45
N GLY A 346 13.69 -14.93 0.95
CA GLY A 346 13.92 -14.28 2.25
C GLY A 346 13.79 -15.23 3.44
N LEU A 347 12.81 -16.15 3.41
CA LEU A 347 12.69 -17.21 4.40
C LEU A 347 13.93 -18.10 4.39
N VAL A 348 14.34 -18.58 3.21
CA VAL A 348 15.54 -19.41 3.04
C VAL A 348 16.79 -18.71 3.59
N GLN A 349 17.00 -17.42 3.31
CA GLN A 349 18.11 -16.63 3.85
C GLN A 349 18.07 -16.54 5.38
N SER A 350 16.88 -16.31 5.94
CA SER A 350 16.68 -16.18 7.39
C SER A 350 16.90 -17.48 8.14
N ILE A 351 16.45 -18.60 7.56
CA ILE A 351 16.63 -19.95 8.11
C ILE A 351 18.11 -20.33 8.10
N GLU A 352 18.81 -20.14 6.98
CA GLU A 352 20.24 -20.42 6.90
C GLU A 352 21.02 -19.58 7.93
N THR A 353 20.69 -18.30 8.03
CA THR A 353 21.29 -17.42 9.05
C THR A 353 21.08 -17.95 10.45
N HIS A 354 19.88 -18.46 10.74
CA HIS A 354 19.59 -19.06 12.04
C HIS A 354 20.45 -20.29 12.31
N PHE A 355 20.67 -21.15 11.31
CA PHE A 355 21.45 -22.38 11.46
C PHE A 355 22.97 -22.16 11.53
N TYR A 356 23.50 -21.02 11.06
CA TYR A 356 24.90 -20.65 11.31
C TYR A 356 25.19 -20.34 12.79
N LEU A 357 24.15 -20.09 13.57
CA LEU A 357 24.23 -19.82 14.99
C LEU A 357 24.35 -21.15 15.73
N ASP A 358 25.57 -21.68 15.81
CA ASP A 358 25.94 -22.98 16.39
C ASP A 358 25.66 -23.12 17.91
N THR A 359 24.70 -22.36 18.47
CA THR A 359 24.47 -22.27 19.91
C THR A 359 22.99 -22.21 20.30
N VAL A 360 22.61 -23.24 21.06
CA VAL A 360 21.35 -23.51 21.79
C VAL A 360 21.04 -22.48 22.89
N ILE A 361 21.63 -21.27 22.85
CA ILE A 361 21.63 -20.36 24.01
C ILE A 361 20.31 -19.59 24.15
N PHE A 362 19.59 -19.31 23.07
CA PHE A 362 18.36 -18.52 23.12
C PHE A 362 17.10 -19.40 23.15
N LYS A 363 16.26 -19.17 24.17
CA LYS A 363 14.99 -19.90 24.36
C LYS A 363 13.98 -19.61 23.25
N ASN A 364 14.04 -18.41 22.64
CA ASN A 364 13.13 -17.98 21.58
C ASN A 364 13.90 -17.47 20.37
N ASN A 365 13.46 -17.88 19.19
CA ASN A 365 14.00 -17.43 17.92
C ASN A 365 12.85 -16.88 17.08
N PHE A 366 13.01 -15.68 16.55
CA PHE A 366 12.01 -14.99 15.73
C PHE A 366 12.58 -14.65 14.36
N MET A 367 11.69 -14.60 13.37
CA MET A 367 12.02 -14.22 12.00
C MET A 367 11.03 -13.19 11.50
N LEU A 368 11.53 -12.09 10.95
CA LEU A 368 10.74 -11.03 10.36
C LEU A 368 11.16 -10.85 8.90
N ILE A 369 10.21 -11.01 7.99
CA ILE A 369 10.34 -10.59 6.60
C ILE A 369 9.62 -9.23 6.48
N VAL A 370 10.38 -8.15 6.44
CA VAL A 370 9.87 -6.78 6.36
C VAL A 370 9.72 -6.38 4.89
N THR A 371 8.52 -6.02 4.47
CA THR A 371 8.21 -5.68 3.07
C THR A 371 7.95 -4.19 2.88
N LEU A 372 8.31 -3.65 1.71
CA LEU A 372 8.06 -2.25 1.39
C LEU A 372 6.57 -1.92 1.17
N ASP A 373 5.85 -2.79 0.45
CA ASP A 373 4.40 -2.72 0.25
C ASP A 373 3.70 -3.69 1.21
N ASP A 374 2.45 -3.38 1.55
CA ASP A 374 1.61 -4.30 2.29
C ASP A 374 1.07 -5.40 1.37
N LEU A 375 1.42 -6.65 1.70
CA LEU A 375 1.01 -7.82 0.94
C LEU A 375 -0.35 -8.37 1.38
N ASN A 376 -0.90 -7.85 2.48
CA ASN A 376 -2.15 -8.28 3.10
C ASN A 376 -2.15 -9.81 3.32
N PHE A 377 -1.02 -10.30 3.83
CA PHE A 377 -0.86 -11.67 4.27
C PHE A 377 -1.39 -11.77 5.70
N SER A 378 -2.15 -12.83 5.95
CA SER A 378 -2.57 -13.19 7.31
C SER A 378 -1.41 -13.83 8.07
N TRP A 379 -1.72 -14.60 9.11
CA TRP A 379 -0.72 -15.30 9.91
C TRP A 379 0.17 -16.23 9.09
N PHE A 380 1.44 -16.33 9.47
CA PHE A 380 2.40 -17.12 8.72
C PHE A 380 1.99 -18.58 8.58
N GLU A 381 1.34 -19.18 9.58
CA GLU A 381 0.81 -20.54 9.47
C GLU A 381 -0.16 -20.71 8.31
N GLU A 382 -1.03 -19.74 8.10
CA GLU A 382 -2.06 -19.79 7.07
C GLU A 382 -1.47 -19.55 5.68
N VAL A 383 -0.55 -18.58 5.58
CA VAL A 383 0.21 -18.31 4.36
C VAL A 383 1.13 -19.49 4.03
N TYR A 384 1.60 -20.19 5.06
CA TYR A 384 2.40 -21.40 4.93
C TYR A 384 1.65 -22.51 4.23
N ASP A 385 0.43 -22.78 4.69
CA ASP A 385 -0.47 -23.74 4.06
C ASP A 385 -1.04 -23.25 2.72
N GLU A 386 -1.17 -21.94 2.51
CA GLU A 386 -1.71 -21.38 1.26
C GLU A 386 -0.75 -21.57 0.08
N PHE A 387 0.53 -21.25 0.24
CA PHE A 387 1.49 -21.37 -0.87
C PHE A 387 2.96 -21.56 -0.48
N ILE A 388 3.40 -21.21 0.72
CA ILE A 388 4.84 -21.24 1.04
C ILE A 388 5.35 -22.67 1.13
N ARG A 389 4.61 -23.60 1.76
CA ARG A 389 5.06 -25.01 1.87
C ARG A 389 5.40 -25.59 0.50
N GLU A 390 4.44 -25.55 -0.42
CA GLU A 390 4.62 -26.06 -1.77
C GLU A 390 5.61 -25.22 -2.59
N GLY A 391 5.65 -23.91 -2.36
CA GLY A 391 6.66 -23.02 -2.94
C GLY A 391 8.09 -23.43 -2.56
N LEU A 392 8.31 -23.82 -1.31
CA LEU A 392 9.61 -24.31 -0.81
C LEU A 392 9.93 -25.69 -1.36
N GLU A 393 9.00 -26.64 -1.30
CA GLU A 393 9.19 -27.99 -1.86
C GLU A 393 9.62 -27.93 -3.34
N ARG A 394 9.00 -27.04 -4.12
CA ARG A 394 9.27 -26.89 -5.56
C ARG A 394 10.57 -26.14 -5.88
N ASN A 395 10.96 -25.13 -5.08
CA ASN A 395 12.04 -24.21 -5.45
C ASN A 395 13.28 -24.30 -4.54
N TYR A 396 13.13 -24.84 -3.34
CA TYR A 396 14.16 -24.96 -2.31
C TYR A 396 14.00 -26.27 -1.51
N PRO A 397 14.13 -27.46 -2.14
CA PRO A 397 13.87 -28.74 -1.49
C PRO A 397 14.66 -28.91 -0.18
N GLY A 398 14.00 -29.42 0.86
CA GLY A 398 14.54 -29.61 2.21
C GLY A 398 14.38 -28.39 3.13
N PHE A 399 13.96 -27.23 2.62
CA PHE A 399 13.67 -26.06 3.47
C PHE A 399 12.30 -26.13 4.14
N GLU A 400 11.35 -26.88 3.59
CA GLU A 400 10.04 -27.13 4.19
C GLU A 400 10.17 -27.77 5.58
N GLU A 401 11.07 -28.75 5.73
CA GLU A 401 11.36 -29.41 7.02
C GLU A 401 12.07 -28.44 7.99
N LYS A 402 13.05 -27.68 7.49
CA LYS A 402 13.76 -26.67 8.28
C LYS A 402 12.82 -25.59 8.84
N ILE A 403 11.82 -25.16 8.07
CA ILE A 403 10.81 -24.20 8.54
C ILE A 403 9.92 -24.81 9.62
N ASN A 404 9.46 -26.05 9.42
CA ASN A 404 8.61 -26.71 10.42
C ASN A 404 9.32 -26.83 11.78
N ASN A 405 10.65 -26.93 11.78
CA ASN A 405 11.47 -26.93 12.99
C ASN A 405 11.68 -25.53 13.63
N PHE A 406 11.35 -24.44 12.94
CA PHE A 406 11.58 -23.05 13.40
C PHE A 406 10.45 -22.49 14.30
N ASN A 407 9.34 -23.23 14.48
CA ASN A 407 8.06 -22.76 15.02
C ASN A 407 7.42 -21.66 14.15
N LEU A 408 6.36 -22.02 13.43
CA LEU A 408 5.69 -21.14 12.46
C LEU A 408 5.14 -19.86 13.10
N SER A 409 4.69 -19.92 14.37
CA SER A 409 4.15 -18.78 15.12
C SER A 409 5.18 -17.68 15.43
N HIS A 410 6.46 -17.98 15.22
CA HIS A 410 7.57 -17.05 15.42
C HIS A 410 8.08 -16.42 14.12
N ILE A 411 7.42 -16.69 13.00
CA ILE A 411 7.76 -16.12 11.69
C ILE A 411 6.69 -15.09 11.32
N PHE A 412 7.12 -13.88 10.99
CA PHE A 412 6.23 -12.78 10.65
C PHE A 412 6.60 -12.22 9.28
N ILE A 413 5.59 -11.98 8.43
CA ILE A 413 5.75 -11.19 7.20
C ILE A 413 4.93 -9.92 7.43
N LEU A 414 5.59 -8.76 7.46
CA LEU A 414 4.95 -7.51 7.85
C LEU A 414 5.41 -6.34 6.98
N PRO A 415 4.54 -5.36 6.70
CA PRO A 415 4.93 -4.16 5.98
C PRO A 415 5.80 -3.26 6.86
N ILE A 416 6.60 -2.42 6.20
CA ILE A 416 7.49 -1.45 6.85
C ILE A 416 6.74 -0.48 7.78
N SER A 417 5.49 -0.13 7.49
CA SER A 417 4.64 0.69 8.36
C SER A 417 4.42 0.04 9.74
N THR A 418 4.16 -1.27 9.76
CA THR A 418 4.00 -2.02 11.02
C THR A 418 5.34 -2.19 11.71
N PHE A 419 6.42 -2.42 10.96
CA PHE A 419 7.77 -2.50 11.53
C PHE A 419 8.18 -1.19 12.22
N GLU A 420 7.95 -0.05 11.56
CA GLU A 420 8.18 1.28 12.14
C GLU A 420 7.44 1.41 13.46
N SER A 421 6.13 1.13 13.45
CA SER A 421 5.27 1.21 14.63
C SER A 421 5.76 0.34 15.78
N ILE A 422 6.20 -0.89 15.49
CA ILE A 422 6.87 -1.76 16.48
C ILE A 422 8.12 -1.09 17.05
N ILE A 423 9.04 -0.60 16.19
CA ILE A 423 10.29 0.02 16.65
C ILE A 423 10.01 1.24 17.54
N TYR A 424 9.08 2.11 17.16
CA TYR A 424 8.70 3.25 17.99
C TYR A 424 8.09 2.81 19.32
N TYR A 425 7.24 1.79 19.31
CA TYR A 425 6.64 1.26 20.52
C TYR A 425 7.68 0.67 21.48
N ILE A 426 8.59 -0.19 21.01
CA ILE A 426 9.61 -0.80 21.87
C ILE A 426 10.62 0.22 22.39
N CYS A 427 10.86 1.32 21.66
CA CYS A 427 11.62 2.46 22.14
C CYS A 427 10.88 3.17 23.28
N LYS A 428 9.62 3.54 23.06
CA LYS A 428 8.81 4.30 24.02
C LYS A 428 8.57 3.53 25.32
N GLU A 429 8.15 2.28 25.22
CA GLU A 429 7.88 1.42 26.39
C GLU A 429 9.14 0.80 26.99
N ASN A 430 10.30 1.04 26.36
CA ASN A 430 11.57 0.47 26.75
C ASN A 430 11.55 -1.06 26.95
N ILE A 431 10.85 -1.79 26.06
CA ILE A 431 10.78 -3.26 26.08
C ILE A 431 11.74 -3.90 25.07
N GLU A 432 12.10 -5.16 25.29
CA GLU A 432 12.83 -5.96 24.30
C GLU A 432 11.91 -6.34 23.12
N PHE A 433 12.48 -6.45 21.92
CA PHE A 433 11.77 -6.85 20.71
C PHE A 433 11.18 -8.25 20.88
N ALA A 434 12.01 -9.21 21.31
CA ALA A 434 11.56 -10.58 21.59
C ALA A 434 10.43 -10.63 22.64
N SER A 435 10.44 -9.73 23.63
CA SER A 435 9.37 -9.62 24.62
C SER A 435 8.04 -9.22 23.99
N LEU A 436 8.05 -8.21 23.11
CA LEU A 436 6.86 -7.77 22.39
C LEU A 436 6.28 -8.90 21.53
N LEU A 437 7.11 -9.59 20.76
CA LEU A 437 6.66 -10.67 19.88
C LEU A 437 6.00 -11.81 20.68
N LEU A 438 6.57 -12.18 21.83
CA LEU A 438 5.95 -13.14 22.74
C LEU A 438 4.59 -12.66 23.29
N LYS A 439 4.49 -11.38 23.68
CA LYS A 439 3.22 -10.80 24.14
C LYS A 439 2.16 -10.82 23.05
N LEU A 440 2.53 -10.54 21.80
CA LEU A 440 1.61 -10.57 20.66
C LEU A 440 1.12 -11.98 20.35
N ILE A 441 2.01 -12.98 20.37
CA ILE A 441 1.64 -14.40 20.22
C ILE A 441 0.65 -14.80 21.32
N LYS A 442 0.96 -14.50 22.58
CA LYS A 442 0.08 -14.80 23.70
C LYS A 442 -1.27 -14.08 23.57
N TYR A 443 -1.25 -12.80 23.18
CA TYR A 443 -2.48 -12.04 23.01
C TYR A 443 -3.37 -12.64 21.93
N ARG A 444 -2.79 -13.07 20.80
CA ARG A 444 -3.48 -13.80 19.74
C ARG A 444 -4.13 -15.08 20.27
N GLU A 445 -3.41 -15.87 21.07
CA GLU A 445 -3.95 -17.09 21.69
C GLU A 445 -5.13 -16.79 22.64
N GLU A 446 -5.07 -15.69 23.39
CA GLU A 446 -6.12 -15.28 24.33
C GLU A 446 -7.43 -14.87 23.63
N VAL A 447 -7.33 -14.14 22.51
CA VAL A 447 -8.49 -13.58 21.80
C VAL A 447 -8.97 -14.46 20.65
N GLY A 448 -8.13 -15.36 20.14
CA GLY A 448 -8.42 -16.25 19.04
C GLY A 448 -8.15 -15.66 17.65
N ASP A 449 -7.85 -16.55 16.71
CA ASP A 449 -7.41 -16.21 15.35
C ASP A 449 -8.45 -15.48 14.48
N SER A 450 -9.75 -15.62 14.80
CA SER A 450 -10.82 -15.08 13.94
C SER A 450 -11.01 -13.57 14.05
N ASN A 451 -10.31 -12.91 14.98
CA ASN A 451 -10.55 -11.51 15.31
C ASN A 451 -9.68 -10.52 14.53
N TYR A 452 -8.70 -10.99 13.76
CA TYR A 452 -7.78 -10.13 13.01
C TYR A 452 -7.53 -10.66 11.61
N PHE A 453 -7.42 -9.73 10.68
CA PHE A 453 -7.16 -10.07 9.28
C PHE A 453 -5.65 -10.25 9.00
N ASP A 454 -4.82 -9.41 9.60
CA ASP A 454 -3.36 -9.48 9.47
C ASP A 454 -2.62 -9.12 10.77
N PHE A 455 -1.29 -9.08 10.69
CA PHE A 455 -0.44 -8.74 11.82
C PHE A 455 -0.55 -7.27 12.26
N ALA A 456 -0.84 -6.35 11.33
CA ALA A 456 -1.00 -4.93 11.66
C ALA A 456 -2.27 -4.72 12.50
N ASP A 457 -3.37 -5.36 12.13
CA ASP A 457 -4.62 -5.33 12.88
C ASP A 457 -4.47 -5.89 14.31
N LEU A 458 -3.72 -7.00 14.48
CA LEU A 458 -3.43 -7.54 15.81
C LEU A 458 -2.62 -6.53 16.62
N PHE A 459 -1.56 -5.96 16.02
CA PHE A 459 -0.70 -5.02 16.72
C PHE A 459 -1.49 -3.79 17.18
N ASP A 460 -2.30 -3.21 16.32
CA ASP A 460 -3.15 -2.06 16.66
C ASP A 460 -4.18 -2.41 17.76
N SER A 461 -4.80 -3.59 17.70
CA SER A 461 -5.70 -4.08 18.74
C SER A 461 -5.00 -4.30 20.08
N PHE A 462 -3.82 -4.93 20.06
CA PHE A 462 -2.98 -5.13 21.25
C PHE A 462 -2.65 -3.79 21.90
N MET A 463 -2.25 -2.81 21.10
CA MET A 463 -1.93 -1.45 21.55
C MET A 463 -3.13 -0.78 22.22
N LYS A 464 -4.33 -0.89 21.62
CA LYS A 464 -5.58 -0.37 22.19
C LYS A 464 -5.98 -1.07 23.48
N LYS A 465 -5.74 -2.38 23.60
CA LYS A 465 -5.99 -3.13 24.84
C LYS A 465 -5.06 -2.69 25.97
N GLU A 466 -3.76 -2.56 25.69
CA GLU A 466 -2.76 -2.24 26.71
C GLU A 466 -2.86 -0.78 27.18
N HIS A 467 -3.18 0.16 26.28
CA HIS A 467 -3.07 1.59 26.56
C HIS A 467 -4.38 2.39 26.37
N GLY A 468 -5.45 1.74 25.93
CA GLY A 468 -6.76 2.36 25.64
C GLY A 468 -6.96 2.75 24.17
N GLU A 469 -8.22 2.96 23.77
CA GLU A 469 -8.64 3.19 22.37
C GLU A 469 -8.00 4.43 21.72
N ASN A 470 -7.63 5.42 22.53
CA ASN A 470 -7.05 6.68 22.05
C ASN A 470 -5.52 6.65 21.98
N TYR A 471 -4.88 5.52 22.29
CA TYR A 471 -3.43 5.44 22.24
C TYR A 471 -2.94 5.61 20.79
N LYS A 472 -2.01 6.55 20.60
CA LYS A 472 -1.32 6.76 19.34
C LYS A 472 0.18 6.66 19.57
N ILE A 473 0.86 6.01 18.62
CA ILE A 473 2.31 6.02 18.57
C ILE A 473 2.74 7.40 18.11
N GLU A 474 3.49 8.10 18.96
CA GLU A 474 4.08 9.38 18.61
C GLU A 474 5.38 9.13 17.84
N TYR A 475 5.40 9.55 16.59
CA TYR A 475 6.60 9.58 15.77
C TYR A 475 7.37 10.87 16.09
N GLU A 476 8.70 10.84 16.01
CA GLU A 476 9.50 12.05 16.25
C GLU A 476 9.19 13.11 15.20
N LYS A 477 8.80 14.30 15.68
CA LYS A 477 8.69 15.52 14.87
C LYS A 477 9.99 15.73 14.08
N ASN A 478 9.90 15.82 12.76
CA ASN A 478 11.09 16.01 11.92
C ASN A 478 10.87 17.00 10.77
N GLU A 479 11.85 17.10 9.87
CA GLU A 479 11.88 17.99 8.69
C GLU A 479 10.55 18.01 7.91
N THR A 480 9.78 16.91 7.91
CA THR A 480 8.50 16.85 7.22
C THR A 480 7.42 17.64 7.96
N GLU A 481 7.33 17.54 9.28
CA GLU A 481 6.42 18.40 10.05
C GLU A 481 6.77 19.89 9.88
N LEU A 482 8.06 20.23 9.86
CA LEU A 482 8.52 21.59 9.58
C LEU A 482 8.12 22.05 8.17
N LEU A 483 8.26 21.19 7.17
CA LEU A 483 7.80 21.46 5.80
C LEU A 483 6.27 21.64 5.74
N PHE A 484 5.51 20.83 6.47
CA PHE A 484 4.05 20.96 6.57
C PHE A 484 3.64 22.25 7.29
N GLU A 485 4.35 22.66 8.35
CA GLU A 485 4.13 23.93 9.03
C GLU A 485 4.48 25.11 8.13
N GLU A 486 5.61 25.07 7.43
CA GLU A 486 6.03 26.08 6.44
C GLU A 486 4.98 26.24 5.33
N ILE A 487 4.50 25.13 4.76
CA ILE A 487 3.47 25.15 3.71
C ILE A 487 2.14 25.70 4.26
N ARG A 488 1.72 25.26 5.46
CA ARG A 488 0.48 25.73 6.09
C ARG A 488 0.53 27.23 6.37
N ASN A 489 1.66 27.72 6.87
CA ASN A 489 1.89 29.14 7.14
C ASN A 489 1.88 29.95 5.84
N SER A 490 2.54 29.45 4.79
CA SER A 490 2.58 30.10 3.47
C SER A 490 1.19 30.21 2.84
N LEU A 491 0.38 29.14 2.92
CA LEU A 491 -1.00 29.13 2.43
C LEU A 491 -1.91 30.05 3.25
N THR A 492 -1.78 30.04 4.58
CA THR A 492 -2.58 30.90 5.47
C THR A 492 -2.29 32.37 5.23
N GLN A 493 -1.02 32.75 5.08
CA GLN A 493 -0.62 34.12 4.75
C GLN A 493 -1.18 34.54 3.38
N ALA A 494 -0.98 33.73 2.34
CA ALA A 494 -1.46 34.04 0.99
C ALA A 494 -2.99 34.18 0.90
N LEU A 495 -3.73 33.38 1.66
CA LEU A 495 -5.20 33.43 1.71
C LEU A 495 -5.73 34.57 2.61
N SER A 496 -4.98 34.97 3.65
CA SER A 496 -5.36 36.09 4.52
C SER A 496 -5.33 37.45 3.82
N HIS A 497 -4.48 37.62 2.80
CA HIS A 497 -4.41 38.82 1.96
C HIS A 497 -5.56 38.95 0.94
N ARG A 498 -6.51 37.99 0.92
CA ARG A 498 -7.71 38.03 0.07
C ARG A 498 -8.98 38.49 0.81
N LYS A 499 -8.93 38.69 2.13
CA LYS A 499 -9.98 39.38 2.89
C LYS A 499 -9.67 40.86 2.97
#